data_AF-X1J3K6-F1
#
_entry.id   AF-X1J3K6-F1
#
_cell.length_a   1.000
_cell.length_b   1.000
_cell.length_c   1.000
_cell.angle_alpha   90.00
_cell.angle_beta   90.00
_cell.angle_gamma   90.00
#
_symmetry.space_group_name_H-M   'P 1'
#
loop_
_entity.id
_entity.type
_entity.pdbx_description
1 polymer ?
#
loop_
_entity_poly.entity_id
_entity_poly.type
_entity_poly.pdbx_seq_one_letter_code
_entity_poly.pdbx_strand_id
1 'polypeptide(L)'
;VRTGMKNAAGRTGMGCVMGSKNLKAVAARGTMDIKFTHPEQLLDYCKEMIDMVMKNRYSRAASKWGTLVIYSTTNTTGLIRTRNFQLNQLDQGWGIEPEEMDKYTIGMSGCFGCPVSCRHRYTLKEGVFAPFFAEGPEYTSLGAFGTMVDCRKMETVLVANHLVNKYGLDTLETGGLIAWAMELYEKGIITEKITNGLKLEWGDEEVLFELIRQITYREGFGNILADGFKIAIEKIGQESKYYAIQVKDMSNLHSDERPTPSFALGIAT
;
A
#
# COMPACT_ATOMS: atom_id res chain seq x y z
N VAL A 1 8.91 -9.89 -3.36
CA VAL A 1 8.90 -10.73 -4.60
C VAL A 1 7.65 -10.41 -5.38
N ARG A 2 7.72 -10.21 -6.70
CA ARG A 2 6.57 -9.77 -7.51
C ARG A 2 6.33 -10.70 -8.70
N THR A 3 5.07 -11.04 -8.96
CA THR A 3 4.63 -11.71 -10.20
C THR A 3 3.75 -10.77 -11.02
N GLY A 4 4.08 -10.59 -12.30
CA GLY A 4 3.43 -9.58 -13.15
C GLY A 4 3.73 -8.13 -12.73
N MET A 5 2.84 -7.20 -13.09
CA MET A 5 3.04 -5.76 -12.84
C MET A 5 2.80 -5.36 -11.37
N LYS A 6 1.90 -6.04 -10.65
CA LYS A 6 1.45 -5.63 -9.30
C LYS A 6 1.38 -6.73 -8.24
N ASN A 7 1.30 -8.02 -8.56
CA ASN A 7 1.10 -9.03 -7.50
C ASN A 7 2.38 -9.17 -6.67
N ALA A 8 2.33 -8.77 -5.40
CA ALA A 8 3.50 -8.65 -4.54
C ALA A 8 3.38 -9.53 -3.29
N ALA A 9 4.39 -10.35 -3.05
CA ALA A 9 4.81 -10.73 -1.70
C ALA A 9 5.65 -9.56 -1.16
N GLY A 10 4.95 -8.54 -0.65
CA GLY A 10 5.47 -7.19 -0.43
C GLY A 10 6.17 -7.00 0.92
N ARG A 11 5.65 -7.60 1.99
CA ARG A 11 6.11 -7.32 3.36
C ARG A 11 7.35 -8.13 3.75
N THR A 12 7.92 -7.80 4.91
CA THR A 12 9.03 -8.50 5.58
C THR A 12 10.35 -8.56 4.80
N GLY A 13 10.57 -7.65 3.84
CA GLY A 13 11.88 -7.48 3.21
C GLY A 13 12.34 -8.63 2.30
N MET A 14 11.45 -9.52 1.87
CA MET A 14 11.83 -10.66 1.01
C MET A 14 12.46 -10.25 -0.32
N GLY A 15 12.11 -9.06 -0.84
CA GLY A 15 12.78 -8.45 -1.98
C GLY A 15 14.26 -8.14 -1.71
N CYS A 16 14.58 -7.65 -0.51
CA CYS A 16 15.96 -7.39 -0.08
C CYS A 16 16.75 -8.70 0.07
N VAL A 17 16.15 -9.76 0.63
CA VAL A 17 16.78 -11.08 0.70
C VAL A 17 17.13 -11.61 -0.70
N MET A 18 16.20 -11.48 -1.65
CA MET A 18 16.42 -11.86 -3.05
C MET A 18 17.57 -11.03 -3.69
N GLY A 19 17.58 -9.72 -3.48
CA GLY A 19 18.64 -8.82 -3.94
C GLY A 19 20.01 -9.11 -3.32
N SER A 20 20.07 -9.45 -2.02
CA SER A 20 21.31 -9.81 -1.33
C SER A 20 22.01 -11.04 -1.91
N LYS A 21 21.25 -11.88 -2.64
CA LYS A 21 21.75 -13.07 -3.34
C LYS A 21 22.05 -12.80 -4.82
N ASN A 22 22.04 -11.54 -5.26
CA ASN A 22 22.16 -11.15 -6.66
C ASN A 22 21.15 -11.86 -7.58
N LEU A 23 19.99 -12.25 -7.05
CA LEU A 23 18.94 -12.92 -7.81
C LEU A 23 17.95 -11.87 -8.33
N LYS A 24 17.97 -11.58 -9.63
CA LYS A 24 17.08 -10.54 -10.20
C LYS A 24 15.64 -11.00 -10.40
N ALA A 25 15.44 -12.23 -10.86
CA ALA A 25 14.13 -12.78 -11.19
C ALA A 25 14.15 -14.31 -11.15
N VAL A 26 12.96 -14.91 -11.02
CA VAL A 26 12.71 -16.33 -11.26
C VAL A 26 11.64 -16.42 -12.34
N ALA A 27 11.92 -17.14 -13.43
CA ALA A 27 10.98 -17.36 -14.52
C ALA A 27 10.59 -18.84 -14.56
N ALA A 28 9.29 -19.12 -14.65
CA ALA A 28 8.76 -20.47 -14.71
C ALA A 28 7.68 -20.57 -15.80
N ARG A 29 7.69 -21.68 -16.54
CA ARG A 29 6.65 -22.06 -17.51
C ARG A 29 6.34 -23.54 -17.32
N GLY A 30 5.06 -23.86 -17.10
CA GLY A 30 4.57 -25.22 -16.98
C GLY A 30 3.45 -25.48 -17.97
N THR A 31 3.47 -26.65 -18.60
CA THR A 31 2.43 -27.14 -19.52
C THR A 31 1.97 -28.55 -19.15
N MET A 32 2.36 -29.02 -17.97
CA MET A 32 1.99 -30.35 -17.48
C MET A 32 0.60 -30.30 -16.87
N ASP A 33 -0.14 -31.38 -17.01
CA ASP A 33 -1.44 -31.55 -16.36
C ASP A 33 -1.29 -31.73 -14.85
N ILE A 34 -2.29 -31.25 -14.13
CA ILE A 34 -2.44 -31.51 -12.69
C ILE A 34 -3.43 -32.66 -12.51
N LYS A 35 -3.01 -33.74 -11.86
CA LYS A 35 -3.87 -34.89 -11.58
C LYS A 35 -4.68 -34.66 -10.30
N PHE A 36 -5.98 -34.85 -10.39
CA PHE A 36 -6.91 -34.78 -9.25
C PHE A 36 -7.52 -36.15 -8.98
N THR A 37 -7.71 -36.50 -7.71
CA THR A 37 -8.32 -37.78 -7.29
C THR A 37 -9.78 -37.89 -7.71
N HIS A 38 -10.54 -36.78 -7.61
CA HIS A 38 -11.97 -36.71 -7.93
C HIS A 38 -12.29 -35.48 -8.80
N PRO A 39 -11.95 -35.50 -10.10
CA PRO A 39 -12.02 -34.30 -10.96
C PRO A 39 -13.43 -33.74 -11.14
N GLU A 40 -14.45 -34.60 -11.27
CA GLU A 40 -15.85 -34.17 -11.42
C GLU A 40 -16.37 -33.50 -10.14
N GLN A 41 -16.13 -34.12 -8.97
CA GLN A 41 -16.51 -33.56 -7.67
C GLN A 41 -15.82 -32.22 -7.41
N LEU A 42 -14.53 -32.11 -7.76
CA LEU A 42 -13.79 -30.86 -7.65
C LEU A 42 -14.41 -29.76 -8.54
N LEU A 43 -14.79 -30.10 -9.77
CA LEU A 43 -15.40 -29.15 -10.68
C LEU A 43 -16.75 -28.65 -10.15
N ASP A 44 -17.59 -29.54 -9.63
CA ASP A 44 -18.88 -29.15 -9.07
C ASP A 44 -18.73 -28.31 -7.80
N TYR A 45 -17.77 -28.66 -6.94
CA TYR A 45 -17.42 -27.84 -5.78
C TYR A 45 -16.90 -26.44 -6.19
N CYS A 46 -16.06 -26.35 -7.23
CA CYS A 46 -15.61 -25.07 -7.76
C CYS A 46 -16.77 -24.18 -8.22
N LYS A 47 -17.77 -24.75 -8.92
CA LYS A 47 -18.97 -24.00 -9.36
C LYS A 47 -19.77 -23.48 -8.17
N GLU A 48 -20.00 -24.34 -7.18
CA GLU A 48 -20.70 -23.95 -5.94
C GLU A 48 -19.97 -22.81 -5.22
N MET A 49 -18.64 -22.89 -5.10
CA MET A 49 -17.82 -21.83 -4.50
C MET A 49 -17.90 -20.53 -5.29
N ILE A 50 -17.82 -20.58 -6.62
CA ILE A 50 -17.94 -19.38 -7.47
C ILE A 50 -19.30 -18.71 -7.25
N ASP A 51 -20.39 -19.50 -7.25
CA ASP A 51 -21.73 -18.99 -7.02
C ASP A 51 -21.86 -18.37 -5.63
N MET A 52 -21.36 -19.03 -4.59
CA MET A 52 -21.39 -18.52 -3.22
C MET A 52 -20.63 -17.20 -3.10
N VAL A 53 -19.42 -17.13 -3.67
CA VAL A 53 -18.56 -15.93 -3.63
C VAL A 53 -19.22 -14.77 -4.38
N MET A 54 -19.78 -15.00 -5.56
CA MET A 54 -20.37 -13.94 -6.40
C MET A 54 -21.77 -13.52 -5.97
N LYS A 55 -22.48 -14.35 -5.17
CA LYS A 55 -23.73 -13.96 -4.50
C LYS A 55 -23.52 -12.90 -3.42
N ASN A 56 -22.34 -12.84 -2.78
CA ASN A 56 -22.01 -11.85 -1.76
C ASN A 56 -21.93 -10.42 -2.37
N ARG A 57 -22.57 -9.46 -1.70
CA ARG A 57 -22.55 -8.04 -2.07
C ARG A 57 -21.15 -7.46 -2.07
N TYR A 58 -20.31 -7.84 -1.10
CA TYR A 58 -18.94 -7.35 -1.01
C TYR A 58 -18.11 -7.75 -2.24
N SER A 59 -18.18 -9.02 -2.66
CA SER A 59 -17.45 -9.50 -3.84
C SER A 59 -17.85 -8.72 -5.09
N ARG A 60 -19.14 -8.45 -5.30
CA ARG A 60 -19.62 -7.65 -6.44
C ARG A 60 -19.15 -6.20 -6.38
N ALA A 61 -19.12 -5.60 -5.18
CA ALA A 61 -18.60 -4.25 -5.00
C ALA A 61 -17.09 -4.21 -5.30
N ALA A 62 -16.33 -5.21 -4.82
CA ALA A 62 -14.91 -5.35 -5.12
C ALA A 62 -14.66 -5.63 -6.62
N SER A 63 -15.55 -6.32 -7.33
CA SER A 63 -15.47 -6.46 -8.78
C SER A 63 -15.67 -5.15 -9.54
N LYS A 64 -16.22 -4.11 -8.90
CA LYS A 64 -16.42 -2.79 -9.51
C LYS A 64 -15.32 -1.80 -9.11
N TRP A 65 -15.05 -1.69 -7.82
CA TRP A 65 -14.17 -0.65 -7.25
C TRP A 65 -12.94 -1.22 -6.52
N GLY A 66 -12.70 -2.51 -6.66
CA GLY A 66 -11.60 -3.18 -5.98
C GLY A 66 -11.70 -3.13 -4.46
N THR A 67 -10.56 -3.28 -3.80
CA THR A 67 -10.50 -3.21 -2.34
C THR A 67 -10.76 -1.80 -1.80
N LEU A 68 -10.72 -0.78 -2.66
CA LEU A 68 -10.95 0.62 -2.27
C LEU A 68 -12.31 0.83 -1.61
N VAL A 69 -13.33 0.01 -1.91
CA VAL A 69 -14.65 0.06 -1.25
C VAL A 69 -14.58 0.04 0.29
N ILE A 70 -13.48 -0.46 0.86
CA ILE A 70 -13.24 -0.45 2.31
C ILE A 70 -13.01 0.98 2.84
N TYR A 71 -12.45 1.88 2.02
CA TYR A 71 -12.17 3.26 2.40
C TYR A 71 -13.41 4.02 2.84
N SER A 72 -14.48 4.03 2.04
CA SER A 72 -15.70 4.80 2.37
C SER A 72 -16.27 4.41 3.74
N THR A 73 -16.26 3.11 4.05
CA THR A 73 -16.72 2.60 5.35
C THR A 73 -15.75 3.00 6.46
N THR A 74 -14.46 2.72 6.29
CA THR A 74 -13.46 2.95 7.34
C THR A 74 -13.23 4.43 7.64
N ASN A 75 -13.24 5.28 6.61
CA ASN A 75 -13.13 6.72 6.79
C ASN A 75 -14.37 7.29 7.49
N THR A 76 -15.59 6.88 7.10
CA THR A 76 -16.83 7.38 7.74
C THR A 76 -16.98 6.91 9.20
N THR A 77 -16.48 5.71 9.51
CA THR A 77 -16.64 5.10 10.85
C THR A 77 -15.47 5.34 11.80
N GLY A 78 -14.45 6.09 11.39
CA GLY A 78 -13.31 6.39 12.26
C GLY A 78 -12.36 5.22 12.45
N LEU A 79 -12.21 4.37 11.43
CA LEU A 79 -11.45 3.11 11.45
C LEU A 79 -10.20 3.15 10.55
N ILE A 80 -9.71 4.33 10.20
CA ILE A 80 -8.53 4.51 9.31
C ILE A 80 -7.52 5.47 9.95
N ARG A 81 -6.22 5.26 9.72
CA ARG A 81 -5.18 6.16 10.22
C ARG A 81 -4.99 7.34 9.28
N THR A 82 -4.96 8.53 9.85
CA THR A 82 -4.61 9.77 9.15
C THR A 82 -3.51 10.51 9.90
N ARG A 83 -2.56 11.11 9.14
CA ARG A 83 -1.37 11.81 9.68
C ARG A 83 -0.61 10.99 10.72
N ASN A 84 0.03 9.90 10.29
CA ASN A 84 0.75 8.95 11.16
C ASN A 84 -0.02 8.52 12.43
N PHE A 85 -1.33 8.29 12.29
CA PHE A 85 -2.23 7.86 13.37
C PHE A 85 -2.64 8.93 14.39
N GLN A 86 -2.35 10.22 14.12
CA GLN A 86 -2.86 11.32 14.94
C GLN A 86 -4.38 11.42 14.89
N LEU A 87 -4.97 11.12 13.72
CA LEU A 87 -6.40 11.19 13.45
C LEU A 87 -6.92 9.83 12.98
N ASN A 88 -8.23 9.62 13.10
CA ASN A 88 -8.91 8.38 12.71
C ASN A 88 -9.79 8.50 11.45
N GLN A 89 -9.77 9.67 10.82
CA GLN A 89 -10.51 10.00 9.60
C GLN A 89 -9.67 10.98 8.78
N LEU A 90 -9.76 10.91 7.46
CA LEU A 90 -9.29 11.94 6.54
C LEU A 90 -10.43 12.92 6.28
N ASP A 91 -10.36 14.08 6.93
CA ASP A 91 -11.31 15.16 6.68
C ASP A 91 -11.21 15.64 5.22
N GLN A 92 -12.38 15.90 4.62
CA GLN A 92 -12.53 16.27 3.21
C GLN A 92 -11.86 15.28 2.23
N GLY A 93 -11.78 13.99 2.60
CA GLY A 93 -11.15 12.92 1.81
C GLY A 93 -11.93 12.44 0.59
N TRP A 94 -12.85 13.25 0.03
CA TRP A 94 -13.71 12.89 -1.10
C TRP A 94 -12.92 12.59 -2.38
N GLY A 95 -11.78 13.25 -2.57
CA GLY A 95 -10.94 13.10 -3.76
C GLY A 95 -10.16 11.79 -3.83
N ILE A 96 -10.30 10.90 -2.83
CA ILE A 96 -9.77 9.54 -2.86
C ILE A 96 -10.86 8.48 -2.64
N GLU A 97 -12.14 8.83 -2.73
CA GLU A 97 -13.22 7.84 -2.67
C GLU A 97 -13.14 6.83 -3.83
N PRO A 98 -13.67 5.60 -3.69
CA PRO A 98 -13.55 4.55 -4.70
C PRO A 98 -14.08 4.96 -6.08
N GLU A 99 -15.14 5.75 -6.13
CA GLU A 99 -15.74 6.27 -7.35
C GLU A 99 -14.79 7.17 -8.15
N GLU A 100 -13.79 7.79 -7.51
CA GLU A 100 -12.78 8.59 -8.20
C GLU A 100 -11.93 7.76 -9.16
N MET A 101 -11.85 6.43 -8.95
CA MET A 101 -11.19 5.52 -9.89
C MET A 101 -11.89 5.45 -11.25
N ASP A 102 -13.17 5.76 -11.34
CA ASP A 102 -13.93 5.68 -12.61
C ASP A 102 -13.36 6.62 -13.68
N LYS A 103 -12.60 7.65 -13.28
CA LYS A 103 -11.89 8.58 -14.18
C LYS A 103 -10.67 7.96 -14.86
N TYR A 104 -10.06 6.94 -14.24
CA TYR A 104 -8.75 6.40 -14.62
C TYR A 104 -8.81 4.92 -15.07
N THR A 105 -9.78 4.17 -14.54
CA THR A 105 -9.92 2.74 -14.78
C THR A 105 -10.24 2.44 -16.25
N ILE A 106 -9.56 1.44 -16.80
CA ILE A 106 -9.85 0.86 -18.13
C ILE A 106 -10.36 -0.57 -18.01
N GLY A 107 -10.80 -0.94 -16.80
CA GLY A 107 -11.39 -2.23 -16.47
C GLY A 107 -10.62 -2.98 -15.40
N MET A 108 -11.14 -4.13 -15.03
CA MET A 108 -10.62 -4.93 -13.92
C MET A 108 -9.79 -6.11 -14.39
N SER A 109 -8.99 -6.66 -13.48
CA SER A 109 -8.18 -7.86 -13.67
C SER A 109 -8.28 -8.74 -12.42
N GLY A 110 -8.16 -10.05 -12.60
CA GLY A 110 -8.17 -11.03 -11.53
C GLY A 110 -6.85 -11.77 -11.39
N CYS A 111 -6.64 -12.34 -10.20
CA CYS A 111 -5.67 -13.43 -10.04
C CYS A 111 -6.12 -14.64 -10.86
N PHE A 112 -5.22 -15.59 -11.08
CA PHE A 112 -5.52 -16.82 -11.82
C PHE A 112 -6.76 -17.53 -11.25
N GLY A 113 -7.76 -17.76 -12.10
CA GLY A 113 -9.01 -18.44 -11.74
C GLY A 113 -9.97 -17.68 -10.81
N CYS A 114 -9.67 -16.44 -10.44
CA CYS A 114 -10.50 -15.69 -9.48
C CYS A 114 -11.70 -15.03 -10.18
N PRO A 115 -12.96 -15.34 -9.78
CA PRO A 115 -14.15 -14.74 -10.40
C PRO A 115 -14.38 -13.29 -9.96
N VAL A 116 -13.81 -12.87 -8.83
CA VAL A 116 -14.04 -11.53 -8.24
C VAL A 116 -13.36 -10.45 -9.07
N SER A 117 -12.15 -10.69 -9.58
CA SER A 117 -11.37 -9.71 -10.36
C SER A 117 -11.32 -8.31 -9.74
N CYS A 118 -10.79 -8.19 -8.52
CA CYS A 118 -10.82 -6.94 -7.75
C CYS A 118 -9.74 -5.91 -8.10
N ARG A 119 -8.86 -6.18 -9.07
CA ARG A 119 -7.71 -5.32 -9.33
C ARG A 119 -8.00 -4.38 -10.50
N HIS A 120 -8.04 -3.08 -10.22
CA HIS A 120 -8.10 -2.07 -11.28
C HIS A 120 -6.91 -2.18 -12.22
N ARG A 121 -7.18 -1.98 -13.50
CA ARG A 121 -6.19 -1.62 -14.52
C ARG A 121 -6.48 -0.18 -14.91
N TYR A 122 -5.49 0.68 -14.89
CA TYR A 122 -5.70 2.11 -15.12
C TYR A 122 -4.57 2.71 -15.94
N THR A 123 -4.89 3.83 -16.59
CA THR A 123 -3.92 4.65 -17.31
C THR A 123 -4.01 6.06 -16.78
N LEU A 124 -2.88 6.61 -16.33
CA LEU A 124 -2.76 8.04 -16.10
C LEU A 124 -2.24 8.67 -17.40
N LYS A 125 -3.01 9.60 -17.97
CA LYS A 125 -2.72 10.19 -19.30
C LYS A 125 -1.91 11.48 -19.21
N GLU A 126 -2.15 12.27 -18.18
CA GLU A 126 -1.58 13.59 -17.94
C GLU A 126 -1.17 13.70 -16.47
N GLY A 127 -0.41 14.73 -16.11
CA GLY A 127 0.10 14.93 -14.76
C GLY A 127 1.53 14.42 -14.55
N VAL A 128 1.96 14.41 -13.29
CA VAL A 128 3.34 14.08 -12.93
C VAL A 128 3.60 12.59 -13.17
N PHE A 129 4.72 12.25 -13.80
CA PHE A 129 5.10 10.89 -14.25
C PHE A 129 4.22 10.25 -15.35
N ALA A 130 3.18 10.94 -15.83
CA ALA A 130 2.37 10.48 -16.95
C ALA A 130 3.13 10.58 -18.30
N PRO A 131 2.73 9.82 -19.33
CA PRO A 131 1.70 8.79 -19.30
C PRO A 131 2.23 7.45 -18.77
N PHE A 132 1.41 6.71 -18.04
CA PHE A 132 1.72 5.34 -17.67
C PHE A 132 0.49 4.45 -17.52
N PHE A 133 0.70 3.15 -17.71
CA PHE A 133 -0.25 2.09 -17.41
C PHE A 133 0.17 1.37 -16.12
N ALA A 134 -0.80 1.05 -15.26
CA ALA A 134 -0.56 0.34 -14.01
C ALA A 134 -1.78 -0.47 -13.54
N GLU A 135 -1.59 -1.21 -12.45
CA GLU A 135 -2.63 -1.98 -11.78
C GLU A 135 -2.72 -1.61 -10.29
N GLY A 136 -3.90 -1.81 -9.70
CA GLY A 136 -4.25 -1.27 -8.37
C GLY A 136 -4.89 0.12 -8.49
N PRO A 137 -4.81 0.99 -7.47
CA PRO A 137 -4.25 0.75 -6.15
C PRO A 137 -5.12 -0.20 -5.33
N GLU A 138 -4.55 -0.75 -4.27
CA GLU A 138 -5.33 -1.43 -3.24
C GLU A 138 -5.69 -0.44 -2.13
N TYR A 139 -6.67 -0.79 -1.28
CA TYR A 139 -7.04 -0.03 -0.09
C TYR A 139 -5.82 0.33 0.78
N THR A 140 -4.87 -0.60 0.90
CA THR A 140 -3.61 -0.36 1.63
C THR A 140 -2.74 0.72 0.97
N SER A 141 -2.71 0.81 -0.37
CA SER A 141 -1.99 1.88 -1.07
C SER A 141 -2.69 3.22 -0.91
N LEU A 142 -4.03 3.24 -0.91
CA LEU A 142 -4.81 4.43 -0.62
C LEU A 142 -4.56 4.93 0.80
N GLY A 143 -4.58 4.05 1.80
CA GLY A 143 -4.23 4.42 3.17
C GLY A 143 -2.79 4.94 3.27
N ALA A 144 -1.84 4.23 2.65
CA ALA A 144 -0.43 4.56 2.75
C ALA A 144 -0.02 5.89 2.10
N PHE A 145 -0.58 6.20 0.94
CA PHE A 145 -0.19 7.36 0.14
C PHE A 145 -1.27 8.44 0.05
N GLY A 146 -2.42 8.20 0.68
CA GLY A 146 -3.49 9.16 0.90
C GLY A 146 -3.57 9.52 2.37
N THR A 147 -4.31 8.74 3.16
CA THR A 147 -4.69 9.12 4.53
C THR A 147 -3.50 9.30 5.47
N MET A 148 -2.54 8.37 5.49
CA MET A 148 -1.42 8.41 6.44
C MET A 148 -0.52 9.64 6.25
N VAL A 149 -0.45 10.17 5.03
CA VAL A 149 0.37 11.33 4.62
C VAL A 149 -0.47 12.57 4.30
N ASP A 150 -1.78 12.52 4.54
CA ASP A 150 -2.74 13.61 4.33
C ASP A 150 -2.92 14.09 2.87
N CYS A 151 -2.62 13.23 1.90
CA CYS A 151 -2.85 13.52 0.47
C CYS A 151 -4.30 13.15 0.09
N ARG A 152 -5.01 14.08 -0.57
CA ARG A 152 -6.46 13.98 -0.85
C ARG A 152 -6.81 13.82 -2.33
N LYS A 153 -5.84 13.52 -3.20
CA LYS A 153 -6.08 13.33 -4.64
C LYS A 153 -5.82 11.88 -5.02
N MET A 154 -6.75 11.29 -5.79
CA MET A 154 -6.58 9.94 -6.32
C MET A 154 -5.31 9.84 -7.17
N GLU A 155 -5.01 10.84 -7.99
CA GLU A 155 -3.79 10.89 -8.80
C GLU A 155 -2.51 10.70 -7.97
N THR A 156 -2.41 11.33 -6.79
CA THR A 156 -1.29 11.15 -5.88
C THR A 156 -1.11 9.68 -5.48
N VAL A 157 -2.23 9.03 -5.10
CA VAL A 157 -2.24 7.61 -4.74
C VAL A 157 -1.85 6.73 -5.93
N LEU A 158 -2.34 7.05 -7.13
CA LEU A 158 -2.04 6.32 -8.37
C LEU A 158 -0.55 6.39 -8.75
N VAL A 159 0.06 7.56 -8.63
CA VAL A 159 1.48 7.79 -8.92
C VAL A 159 2.34 7.08 -7.87
N ALA A 160 2.06 7.27 -6.57
CA ALA A 160 2.83 6.61 -5.52
C ALA A 160 2.73 5.07 -5.61
N ASN A 161 1.53 4.54 -5.85
CA ASN A 161 1.31 3.11 -6.12
C ASN A 161 2.10 2.62 -7.34
N HIS A 162 2.16 3.41 -8.43
CA HIS A 162 2.96 3.06 -9.59
C HIS A 162 4.45 2.99 -9.25
N LEU A 163 4.99 3.99 -8.53
CA LEU A 163 6.39 4.07 -8.15
C LEU A 163 6.81 2.89 -7.26
N VAL A 164 6.06 2.60 -6.18
CA VAL A 164 6.42 1.49 -5.29
C VAL A 164 6.32 0.13 -5.98
N ASN A 165 5.34 -0.05 -6.87
CA ASN A 165 5.29 -1.24 -7.69
C ASN A 165 6.50 -1.31 -8.62
N LYS A 166 6.83 -0.24 -9.35
CA LYS A 166 7.96 -0.20 -10.29
C LYS A 166 9.30 -0.52 -9.60
N TYR A 167 9.50 0.02 -8.40
CA TYR A 167 10.73 -0.15 -7.62
C TYR A 167 10.75 -1.43 -6.77
N GLY A 168 9.59 -2.05 -6.54
CA GLY A 168 9.48 -3.28 -5.74
C GLY A 168 9.54 -3.02 -4.23
N LEU A 169 8.93 -1.92 -3.78
CA LEU A 169 8.83 -1.53 -2.38
C LEU A 169 7.53 -2.04 -1.75
N ASP A 170 7.55 -2.28 -0.43
CA ASP A 170 6.32 -2.51 0.36
C ASP A 170 5.58 -1.18 0.50
N THR A 171 4.36 -1.13 -0.04
CA THR A 171 3.48 0.04 0.05
C THR A 171 3.29 0.52 1.49
N LEU A 172 2.96 -0.39 2.41
CA LEU A 172 2.57 -0.01 3.77
C LEU A 172 3.79 0.40 4.61
N GLU A 173 4.92 -0.27 4.42
CA GLU A 173 6.19 0.10 5.07
C GLU A 173 6.66 1.47 4.56
N THR A 174 6.63 1.68 3.25
CA THR A 174 7.05 2.96 2.63
C THR A 174 6.16 4.11 3.12
N GLY A 175 4.84 3.94 3.08
CA GLY A 175 3.91 4.98 3.56
C GLY A 175 4.04 5.24 5.06
N GLY A 176 4.22 4.19 5.87
CA GLY A 176 4.40 4.34 7.32
C GLY A 176 5.68 5.08 7.70
N LEU A 177 6.80 4.78 7.04
CA LEU A 177 8.07 5.48 7.27
C LEU A 177 8.01 6.95 6.85
N ILE A 178 7.33 7.25 5.72
CA ILE A 178 7.15 8.62 5.24
C ILE A 178 6.22 9.40 6.17
N ALA A 179 5.08 8.82 6.57
CA ALA A 179 4.16 9.43 7.52
C ALA A 179 4.84 9.72 8.86
N TRP A 180 5.62 8.77 9.38
CA TRP A 180 6.43 8.97 10.57
C TRP A 180 7.41 10.13 10.41
N ALA A 181 8.14 10.20 9.30
CA ALA A 181 9.05 11.30 9.04
C ALA A 181 8.34 12.67 8.98
N MET A 182 7.17 12.76 8.34
CA MET A 182 6.35 13.98 8.34
C MET A 182 5.94 14.39 9.75
N GLU A 183 5.57 13.44 10.62
CA GLU A 183 5.26 13.75 12.02
C GLU A 183 6.49 14.22 12.79
N LEU A 184 7.65 13.58 12.63
CA LEU A 184 8.87 14.02 13.29
C LEU A 184 9.26 15.45 12.87
N TYR A 185 9.02 15.80 11.61
CA TYR A 185 9.25 17.14 11.09
C TYR A 185 8.26 18.14 11.69
N GLU A 186 6.97 17.80 11.75
CA GLU A 186 5.94 18.61 12.44
C GLU A 186 6.30 18.88 13.91
N LYS A 187 6.85 17.88 14.61
CA LYS A 187 7.29 18.02 16.01
C LYS A 187 8.64 18.73 16.16
N GLY A 188 9.33 19.07 15.08
CA GLY A 188 10.66 19.69 15.09
C GLY A 188 11.78 18.77 15.57
N ILE A 189 11.55 17.46 15.61
CA ILE A 189 12.57 16.45 15.97
C ILE A 189 13.57 16.30 14.83
N ILE A 190 13.07 16.32 13.59
CA ILE A 190 13.89 16.47 12.39
C ILE A 190 13.61 17.81 11.73
N THR A 191 14.59 18.31 10.98
CA THR A 191 14.52 19.60 10.27
C THR A 191 15.10 19.45 8.88
N GLU A 192 15.04 20.51 8.07
CA GLU A 192 15.62 20.56 6.73
C GLU A 192 17.12 20.18 6.70
N LYS A 193 17.81 20.30 7.85
CA LYS A 193 19.21 19.92 8.00
C LYS A 193 19.47 18.44 7.72
N ILE A 194 18.61 17.53 8.21
CA ILE A 194 18.79 16.08 8.00
C ILE A 194 18.11 15.61 6.71
N THR A 195 17.15 16.38 6.21
CA THR A 195 16.40 16.07 4.99
C THR A 195 16.98 16.70 3.72
N ASN A 196 18.18 17.31 3.82
CA ASN A 196 18.86 18.03 2.73
C ASN A 196 17.99 19.12 2.07
N GLY A 197 17.25 19.89 2.88
CA GLY A 197 16.42 20.99 2.41
C GLY A 197 14.96 20.64 2.17
N LEU A 198 14.57 19.35 2.20
CA LEU A 198 13.18 18.95 2.01
C LEU A 198 12.33 19.30 3.24
N LYS A 199 11.21 20.01 3.00
CA LYS A 199 10.20 20.28 4.02
C LYS A 199 9.19 19.15 4.03
N LEU A 200 9.08 18.42 5.13
CA LEU A 200 8.20 17.24 5.20
C LEU A 200 6.80 17.62 5.69
N GLU A 201 6.15 18.53 4.96
CA GLU A 201 4.80 19.01 5.28
C GLU A 201 3.74 17.97 4.89
N TRP A 202 2.67 17.88 5.70
CA TRP A 202 1.54 16.99 5.41
C TRP A 202 0.86 17.35 4.10
N GLY A 203 0.49 16.34 3.31
CA GLY A 203 -0.24 16.51 2.06
C GLY A 203 0.61 16.93 0.86
N ASP A 204 1.91 17.12 1.02
CA ASP A 204 2.83 17.45 -0.07
C ASP A 204 3.15 16.21 -0.92
N GLU A 205 2.56 16.15 -2.12
CA GLU A 205 2.72 15.03 -3.06
C GLU A 205 4.11 14.97 -3.71
N GLU A 206 4.76 16.11 -3.91
CA GLU A 206 6.10 16.16 -4.50
C GLU A 206 7.13 15.57 -3.53
N VAL A 207 7.02 15.95 -2.25
CA VAL A 207 7.84 15.39 -1.17
C VAL A 207 7.59 13.89 -1.01
N LEU A 208 6.33 13.44 -1.08
CA LEU A 208 6.00 12.01 -1.06
C LEU A 208 6.72 11.25 -2.19
N PHE A 209 6.64 11.73 -3.43
CA PHE A 209 7.27 11.05 -4.57
C PHE A 209 8.80 11.07 -4.47
N GLU A 210 9.37 12.20 -4.01
CA GLU A 210 10.81 12.32 -3.83
C GLU A 210 11.32 11.40 -2.71
N LEU A 211 10.60 11.26 -1.59
CA LEU A 211 10.98 10.32 -0.54
C LEU A 211 10.91 8.86 -1.02
N ILE A 212 9.90 8.48 -1.81
CA ILE A 212 9.84 7.15 -2.44
C ILE A 212 11.09 6.90 -3.31
N ARG A 213 11.50 7.91 -4.09
CA ARG A 213 12.72 7.86 -4.92
C ARG A 213 13.97 7.73 -4.05
N GLN A 214 14.15 8.58 -3.03
CA GLN A 214 15.31 8.55 -2.15
C GLN A 214 15.42 7.24 -1.37
N ILE A 215 14.30 6.67 -0.90
CA ILE A 215 14.27 5.34 -0.26
C ILE A 215 14.74 4.27 -1.23
N THR A 216 14.23 4.30 -2.47
CA THR A 216 14.58 3.33 -3.52
C THR A 216 16.07 3.31 -3.81
N TYR A 217 16.66 4.49 -4.01
CA TYR A 217 18.06 4.61 -4.40
C TYR A 217 19.02 4.76 -3.21
N ARG A 218 18.50 4.74 -1.98
CA ARG A 218 19.26 4.96 -0.75
C ARG A 218 20.06 6.27 -0.80
N GLU A 219 19.39 7.34 -1.18
CA GLU A 219 19.96 8.68 -1.28
C GLU A 219 19.47 9.57 -0.14
N GLY A 220 20.30 10.53 0.27
CA GLY A 220 19.92 11.57 1.24
C GLY A 220 19.24 11.00 2.50
N PHE A 221 18.08 11.57 2.84
CA PHE A 221 17.28 11.13 3.99
C PHE A 221 16.60 9.78 3.76
N GLY A 222 16.27 9.45 2.51
CA GLY A 222 15.73 8.15 2.16
C GLY A 222 16.67 6.99 2.50
N ASN A 223 17.99 7.20 2.54
CA ASN A 223 18.93 6.17 3.02
C ASN A 223 18.71 5.80 4.50
N ILE A 224 18.29 6.76 5.33
CA ILE A 224 17.96 6.51 6.74
C ILE A 224 16.69 5.68 6.83
N LEU A 225 15.65 6.07 6.07
CA LEU A 225 14.35 5.40 6.06
C LEU A 225 14.44 3.98 5.45
N ALA A 226 15.31 3.75 4.47
CA ALA A 226 15.44 2.48 3.75
C ALA A 226 15.85 1.28 4.62
N ASP A 227 16.28 1.50 5.86
CA ASP A 227 16.63 0.44 6.82
C ASP A 227 15.46 0.06 7.76
N GLY A 228 14.28 0.68 7.59
CA GLY A 228 13.10 0.43 8.42
C GLY A 228 13.19 1.11 9.80
N PHE A 229 12.11 0.98 10.58
CA PHE A 229 11.94 1.74 11.83
C PHE A 229 13.09 1.56 12.81
N LYS A 230 13.51 0.33 13.08
CA LYS A 230 14.52 0.05 14.11
C LYS A 230 15.82 0.83 13.89
N ILE A 231 16.40 0.69 12.69
CA ILE A 231 17.67 1.33 12.35
C ILE A 231 17.48 2.84 12.11
N ALA A 232 16.35 3.26 11.54
CA ALA A 232 16.06 4.67 11.37
C ALA A 232 15.94 5.41 12.71
N ILE A 233 15.30 4.80 13.72
CA ILE A 233 15.21 5.34 15.09
C ILE A 233 16.60 5.48 15.71
N GLU A 234 17.46 4.47 15.58
CA GLU A 234 18.85 4.53 16.08
C GLU A 234 19.65 5.67 15.44
N LYS A 235 19.40 5.97 14.16
CA LYS A 235 20.07 7.05 13.41
C LYS A 235 19.51 8.44 13.70
N ILE A 236 18.19 8.56 13.89
CA ILE A 236 17.52 9.85 14.10
C ILE A 236 17.63 10.28 15.56
N GLY A 237 17.39 9.38 16.51
CA GLY A 237 17.35 9.68 17.94
C GLY A 237 16.19 8.98 18.63
N GLN A 238 16.37 8.65 19.92
CA GLN A 238 15.40 7.83 20.67
C GLN A 238 14.07 8.55 20.91
N GLU A 239 14.06 9.87 20.90
CA GLU A 239 12.87 10.72 20.93
C GLU A 239 11.92 10.47 19.74
N SER A 240 12.45 9.98 18.62
CA SER A 240 11.64 9.63 17.44
C SER A 240 10.82 8.35 17.62
N LYS A 241 11.24 7.47 18.53
CA LYS A 241 10.65 6.14 18.73
C LYS A 241 9.18 6.17 19.12
N TYR A 242 8.77 7.17 19.89
CA TYR A 242 7.38 7.30 20.34
C TYR A 242 6.39 7.43 19.18
N TYR A 243 6.82 8.08 18.10
CA TYR A 243 5.99 8.34 16.92
C TYR A 243 6.02 7.19 15.90
N ALA A 244 6.87 6.18 16.08
CA ALA A 244 7.00 5.07 15.15
C ALA A 244 5.85 4.07 15.36
N ILE A 245 4.82 4.13 14.51
CA ILE A 245 3.65 3.25 14.59
C ILE A 245 3.97 1.87 14.00
N GLN A 246 4.62 1.03 14.80
CA GLN A 246 5.16 -0.27 14.40
C GLN A 246 4.89 -1.36 15.43
N VAL A 247 4.88 -2.62 14.96
CA VAL A 247 4.91 -3.81 15.82
C VAL A 247 5.98 -4.75 15.30
N LYS A 248 6.90 -5.19 16.18
CA LYS A 248 8.04 -6.08 15.84
C LYS A 248 8.89 -5.53 14.67
N ASP A 249 9.16 -4.23 14.72
CA ASP A 249 9.98 -3.46 13.75
C ASP A 249 9.40 -3.35 12.35
N MET A 250 8.11 -3.67 12.18
CA MET A 250 7.37 -3.58 10.93
C MET A 250 6.24 -2.56 11.08
N SER A 251 6.03 -1.74 10.05
CA SER A 251 4.91 -0.79 10.01
C SER A 251 3.61 -1.48 10.35
N ASN A 252 2.87 -0.89 11.29
CA ASN A 252 1.55 -1.37 11.65
C ASN A 252 0.58 -1.08 10.46
N LEU A 253 -0.63 -1.64 10.47
CA LEU A 253 -1.63 -1.45 9.41
C LEU A 253 -2.01 0.03 9.22
N HIS A 254 -2.81 0.36 8.21
CA HIS A 254 -3.29 1.74 8.00
C HIS A 254 -4.70 1.94 8.62
N SER A 255 -5.18 0.97 9.39
CA SER A 255 -6.48 0.96 10.08
C SER A 255 -6.38 1.53 11.50
N ASP A 256 -7.48 2.02 12.07
CA ASP A 256 -7.52 2.37 13.49
C ASP A 256 -8.07 1.20 14.32
N GLU A 257 -7.22 0.62 15.17
CA GLU A 257 -7.59 -0.52 15.99
C GLU A 257 -8.03 -0.17 17.41
N ARG A 258 -7.96 1.11 17.81
CA ARG A 258 -8.43 1.58 19.14
C ARG A 258 -9.86 1.10 19.47
N PRO A 259 -10.84 1.12 18.54
CA PRO A 259 -12.19 0.66 18.82
C PRO A 259 -12.39 -0.86 18.65
N THR A 260 -11.39 -1.62 18.18
CA THR A 260 -11.54 -3.06 17.88
C THR A 260 -10.46 -3.89 18.60
N PRO A 261 -10.61 -4.21 19.89
CA PRO A 261 -9.59 -4.88 20.69
C PRO A 261 -9.13 -6.25 20.14
N SER A 262 -10.04 -7.03 19.56
CA SER A 262 -9.70 -8.31 18.93
C SER A 262 -8.75 -8.14 17.74
N PHE A 263 -8.91 -7.05 16.98
CA PHE A 263 -8.05 -6.75 15.84
C PHE A 263 -6.70 -6.21 16.30
N ALA A 264 -6.68 -5.34 17.31
CA ALA A 264 -5.45 -4.89 17.96
C ALA A 264 -4.63 -6.08 18.51
N LEU A 265 -5.29 -7.05 19.14
CA LEU A 265 -4.64 -8.28 19.61
C LEU A 265 -4.02 -9.06 18.45
N GLY A 266 -4.76 -9.22 17.34
CA GLY A 266 -4.26 -9.92 16.15
C GLY A 266 -3.05 -9.26 15.49
N ILE A 267 -2.89 -7.93 15.63
CA ILE A 267 -1.70 -7.22 15.18
C ILE A 267 -0.53 -7.43 16.16
N ALA A 268 -0.81 -7.45 17.46
CA ALA A 268 0.22 -7.59 18.50
C ALA A 268 0.87 -8.98 18.51
N THR A 269 0.10 -10.04 18.27
CA THR A 269 0.54 -11.44 18.32
C THR A 269 1.11 -11.91 17.00
#